data_AF-A0A969FJ74-F1
#
_entry.id   AF-A0A969FJ74-F1
#
_cell.length_a   1.000
_cell.length_b   1.000
_cell.length_c   1.000
_cell.angle_alpha   90.00
_cell.angle_beta   90.00
_cell.angle_gamma   90.00
#
_symmetry.space_group_name_H-M   'P 1'
#
loop_
_entity.id
_entity.type
_entity.pdbx_description
1 polymer ?
#
loop_
_entity_poly.entity_id
_entity_poly.type
_entity_poly.pdbx_seq_one_letter_code
_entity_poly.pdbx_strand_id
1 'polypeptide(L)' 'AAATKIEAAVMTVLDRGFRTGDIMSEGQTLVGCKAMSDALLEALEA' A
#
# COMPACT_ATOMS: atom_id res chain seq x y z
N ALA A 1 12.69 4.84 -13.27
CA ALA A 1 13.49 5.61 -12.29
C ALA A 1 13.14 5.15 -10.87
N ALA A 2 13.87 5.60 -9.84
CA ALA A 2 13.55 5.23 -8.45
C ALA A 2 12.11 5.61 -8.04
N ALA A 3 11.63 6.78 -8.48
CA ALA A 3 10.25 7.23 -8.28
C ALA A 3 9.22 6.24 -8.84
N THR A 4 9.44 5.74 -10.07
CA THR A 4 8.55 4.78 -10.73
C THR A 4 8.35 3.50 -9.92
N LYS A 5 9.40 3.03 -9.23
CA LYS A 5 9.31 1.83 -8.38
C LYS A 5 8.44 2.06 -7.14
N ILE A 6 8.58 3.24 -6.53
CA ILE A 6 7.76 3.62 -5.37
C ILE A 6 6.29 3.75 -5.77
N GLU A 7 6.00 4.41 -6.89
CA GLU A 7 4.63 4.53 -7.41
C GLU A 7 4.01 3.15 -7.69
N ALA A 8 4.77 2.23 -8.31
CA ALA A 8 4.32 0.88 -8.57
C ALA A 8 4.05 0.08 -7.27
N ALA A 9 4.88 0.25 -6.24
CA ALA A 9 4.67 -0.37 -4.93
C ALA A 9 3.39 0.15 -4.26
N VAL A 10 3.13 1.45 -4.34
CA VAL A 10 1.87 2.04 -3.84
C VAL A 10 0.67 1.42 -4.55
N MET A 11 0.68 1.35 -5.89
CA MET A 11 -0.42 0.73 -6.64
C MET A 11 -0.61 -0.73 -6.25
N THR A 12 0.47 -1.50 -6.13
CA THR A 12 0.42 -2.91 -5.72
C THR A 12 -0.23 -3.09 -4.34
N VAL A 13 0.14 -2.27 -3.36
CA VAL A 13 -0.45 -2.32 -2.00
C VAL A 13 -1.93 -1.94 -2.02
N LEU A 14 -2.30 -0.96 -2.84
CA LEU A 14 -3.70 -0.57 -2.99
C LEU A 14 -4.52 -1.64 -3.75
N ASP A 15 -3.96 -2.33 -4.74
CA ASP A 15 -4.60 -3.42 -5.46
C ASP A 15 -4.80 -4.68 -4.59
N ARG A 16 -3.91 -4.90 -3.61
CA ARG A 16 -4.09 -5.89 -2.54
C ARG A 16 -5.23 -5.55 -1.57
N GLY A 17 -5.80 -4.36 -1.71
CA GLY A 17 -6.96 -3.90 -0.96
C GLY A 17 -6.64 -3.29 0.40
N PHE A 18 -5.39 -2.94 0.68
CA PHE A 18 -5.03 -2.27 1.93
C PHE A 18 -5.39 -0.79 1.89
N ARG A 19 -6.04 -0.28 2.94
CA ARG A 19 -6.43 1.14 3.05
C ARG A 19 -6.17 1.66 4.46
N THR A 20 -5.69 2.89 4.57
CA THR A 20 -5.67 3.63 5.83
C THR A 20 -7.04 4.25 6.10
N GLY A 21 -7.29 4.67 7.34
CA GLY A 21 -8.60 5.16 7.77
C GLY A 21 -9.14 6.35 6.96
N ASP A 22 -8.26 7.18 6.40
CA ASP A 22 -8.59 8.35 5.59
C ASP A 22 -9.09 8.01 4.17
N ILE A 23 -8.75 6.82 3.65
CA ILE A 23 -9.14 6.35 2.30
C ILE A 23 -9.88 5.01 2.32
N MET A 24 -10.45 4.63 3.46
CA MET A 24 -11.13 3.34 3.63
C MET A 24 -12.37 3.23 2.74
N SER A 25 -12.63 2.03 2.22
CA SER A 25 -13.82 1.71 1.42
C SER A 25 -14.36 0.33 1.79
N GLU A 26 -15.64 0.09 1.54
CA GLU A 26 -16.26 -1.22 1.82
C GLU A 26 -15.52 -2.35 1.07
N GLY A 27 -15.36 -3.50 1.76
CA GLY A 27 -14.67 -4.66 1.21
C GLY A 27 -13.14 -4.54 1.12
N GLN A 28 -12.55 -3.47 1.65
CA GLN A 28 -11.09 -3.31 1.76
C GLN A 28 -10.58 -3.75 3.14
N THR A 29 -9.26 -3.86 3.29
CA THR A 29 -8.60 -4.18 4.55
C THR A 29 -8.06 -2.91 5.20
N LEU A 30 -8.62 -2.56 6.36
CA LEU A 30 -8.18 -1.39 7.14
C LEU A 30 -6.81 -1.68 7.78
N VAL A 31 -5.83 -0.82 7.51
CA VAL A 31 -4.47 -0.88 8.09
C VAL A 31 -4.09 0.45 8.73
N GLY A 32 -3.21 0.39 9.74
CA GLY A 32 -2.58 1.58 10.31
C GLY A 32 -1.37 2.07 9.51
N CYS A 33 -0.85 3.24 9.86
CA CYS A 33 0.31 3.85 9.18
C CYS A 33 1.54 2.93 9.13
N LYS A 34 1.89 2.29 10.24
CA LYS A 34 3.03 1.36 10.30
C LYS A 34 2.84 0.16 9.37
N ALA A 35 1.68 -0.50 9.44
CA ALA A 35 1.37 -1.65 8.61
C ALA A 35 1.32 -1.30 7.12
N MET A 36 0.83 -0.12 6.76
CA MET A 36 0.90 0.40 5.39
C MET A 36 2.35 0.54 4.91
N SER A 37 3.24 1.07 5.76
CA SER A 37 4.67 1.20 5.42
C SER A 37 5.35 -0.15 5.26
N ASP A 38 5.03 -1.12 6.11
CA ASP A 38 5.58 -2.48 6.02
C ASP A 38 5.15 -3.15 4.69
N ALA A 39 3.88 -2.99 4.31
CA ALA A 39 3.36 -3.50 3.03
C ALA A 39 4.01 -2.83 1.80
N LEU A 40 4.33 -1.53 1.89
CA LEU A 40 5.04 -0.81 0.83
C LEU A 40 6.48 -1.31 0.66
N LEU A 41 7.18 -1.60 1.76
CA LEU A 41 8.53 -2.17 1.71
C LEU A 41 8.51 -3.57 1.08
N GLU A 42 7.56 -4.41 1.48
CA GLU A 42 7.38 -5.74 0.87
C GLU A 42 7.11 -5.66 -0.64
N ALA A 43 6.24 -4.73 -1.06
CA ALA A 43 5.92 -4.54 -2.48
C ALA A 43 7.07 -3.90 -3.29
N LEU A 44 8.00 -3.20 -2.65
CA LEU A 44 9.18 -2.61 -3.30
C LEU A 44 10.32 -3.63 -3.49
N GLU A 45 10.37 -4.64 -2.63
CA GLU A 45 11.36 -5.73 -2.68
C GLU A 45 10.92 -6.92 -3.54
N ALA A 46 9.63 -7.03 -3.86
CA ALA A 46 9.03 -8.04 -4.74
C ALA A 46 9.28 -7.77 -6.24
#